data_AF-K1SQ70-F1
#
_entry.id   AF-K1SQ70-F1
#
_cell.length_a   1.000
_cell.length_b   1.000
_cell.length_c   1.000
_cell.angle_alpha   90.00
_cell.angle_beta   90.00
_cell.angle_gamma   90.00
#
_symmetry.space_group_name_H-M   'P 1'
#
loop_
_entity.id
_entity.type
_entity.pdbx_description
1 polymer ?
#
loop_
_entity_poly.entity_id
_entity_poly.type
_entity_poly.pdbx_seq_one_letter_code
_entity_poly.pdbx_strand_id
1 'polypeptide(L)'
;ARHIHNPVKFTGPDPDDDFSTMTGDIDPETWPAFAPQLPHGMIYNIIYGQKYTESNRKIFVIRGIANGMETSLTFKKIGGKWELIKLNM
;
A
#
# COMPACT_ATOMS: atom_id res chain seq x y z
N ALA A 1 -12.32 -4.98 10.09
CA ALA A 1 -11.74 -4.66 8.77
C ALA A 1 -12.31 -5.60 7.69
N ARG A 2 -13.17 -5.14 6.78
CA ARG A 2 -13.86 -6.01 5.78
C ARG A 2 -13.15 -6.10 4.42
N HIS A 3 -12.19 -5.22 4.16
CA HIS A 3 -11.47 -5.09 2.88
C HIS A 3 -9.95 -5.14 3.07
N ILE A 4 -9.52 -5.83 4.13
CA ILE A 4 -8.12 -6.03 4.49
C ILE A 4 -7.89 -7.53 4.43
N HIS A 5 -6.89 -7.96 3.66
CA HIS A 5 -6.52 -9.37 3.57
C HIS A 5 -5.94 -9.84 4.91
N ASN A 6 -6.14 -11.11 5.24
CA ASN A 6 -5.60 -11.69 6.46
C ASN A 6 -4.54 -12.76 6.12
N PRO A 7 -3.24 -12.52 6.35
CA PRO A 7 -2.62 -11.28 6.84
C PRO A 7 -2.29 -10.29 5.70
N VAL A 8 -2.08 -9.01 6.02
CA VAL A 8 -1.49 -8.03 5.10
C VAL A 8 0.03 -8.15 5.17
N LYS A 9 0.69 -8.25 4.02
CA LYS A 9 2.16 -8.24 3.96
C LYS A 9 2.68 -6.81 4.22
N PHE A 10 3.66 -6.68 5.10
CA PHE A 10 4.33 -5.43 5.40
C PHE A 10 5.78 -5.46 4.90
N THR A 11 6.27 -4.31 4.43
CA THR A 11 7.67 -4.05 4.15
C THR A 11 7.99 -2.63 4.59
N GLY A 12 9.09 -2.42 5.31
CA GLY A 12 9.51 -1.10 5.79
C GLY A 12 11.03 -1.01 5.92
N PRO A 13 11.57 0.18 6.25
CA PRO A 13 13.00 0.37 6.44
C PRO A 13 13.52 -0.50 7.59
N ASP A 14 14.70 -1.10 7.39
CA ASP A 14 15.37 -1.85 8.44
C ASP A 14 16.11 -0.87 9.39
N PRO A 15 15.88 -0.92 10.72
CA PRO A 15 16.55 -0.04 11.66
C PRO A 15 18.06 -0.32 11.80
N ASP A 16 18.53 -1.49 11.40
CA ASP A 16 19.92 -1.94 11.57
C ASP A 16 20.74 -1.85 10.26
N ASP A 17 20.08 -1.69 9.10
CA ASP A 17 20.73 -1.58 7.78
C ASP A 17 20.01 -0.57 6.86
N ASP A 18 20.66 0.57 6.63
CA ASP A 18 20.17 1.68 5.80
C ASP A 18 19.82 1.32 4.35
N PHE A 19 20.32 0.19 3.82
CA PHE A 19 20.07 -0.25 2.45
C PHE A 19 19.10 -1.43 2.35
N SER A 20 18.63 -1.95 3.48
CA SER A 20 17.76 -3.10 3.53
C SER A 20 16.35 -2.76 4.02
N THR A 21 15.45 -3.75 3.94
CA THR A 21 14.07 -3.60 4.35
C THR A 21 13.66 -4.78 5.22
N MET A 22 12.95 -4.51 6.30
CA MET A 22 12.29 -5.55 7.08
C MET A 22 10.94 -5.94 6.48
N THR A 23 10.52 -7.19 6.71
CA THR A 23 9.20 -7.67 6.29
C THR A 23 8.44 -8.24 7.48
N GLY A 24 7.11 -8.21 7.40
CA GLY A 24 6.25 -8.76 8.44
C GLY A 24 4.84 -8.99 7.95
N ASP A 25 3.99 -9.44 8.88
CA ASP A 25 2.57 -9.67 8.66
C ASP A 25 1.76 -8.78 9.61
N ILE A 26 0.77 -8.06 9.08
CA ILE A 26 -0.16 -7.23 9.84
C ILE A 26 -1.52 -7.92 9.83
N ASP A 27 -1.99 -8.28 11.02
CA ASP A 27 -3.34 -8.79 11.19
C ASP A 27 -4.37 -7.67 10.98
N PRO A 28 -5.56 -7.97 10.43
CA PRO A 28 -6.58 -6.95 10.17
C PRO A 28 -7.02 -6.16 11.40
N GLU A 29 -6.82 -6.70 12.60
CA GLU A 29 -7.14 -6.06 13.88
C GLU A 29 -6.11 -4.99 14.26
N THR A 30 -4.84 -5.17 13.91
CA THR A 30 -3.76 -4.23 14.22
C THR A 30 -3.53 -3.22 13.10
N TRP A 31 -4.09 -3.46 11.90
CA TRP A 31 -4.04 -2.53 10.76
C TRP A 31 -4.22 -1.05 11.10
N PRO A 32 -5.19 -0.62 11.94
CA PRO A 32 -5.37 0.80 12.26
C PRO A 32 -4.14 1.48 12.89
N ALA A 33 -3.26 0.73 13.55
CA ALA A 33 -2.01 1.26 14.12
C ALA A 33 -0.93 1.54 13.07
N PHE A 34 -1.01 0.89 11.90
CA PHE A 34 -0.05 1.02 10.80
C PHE A 34 -0.60 1.83 9.60
N ALA A 35 -1.92 2.03 9.56
CA ALA A 35 -2.58 2.65 8.42
C ALA A 35 -2.09 4.09 8.22
N PRO A 36 -1.55 4.46 7.03
CA PRO A 36 -1.25 5.85 6.74
C PRO A 36 -2.56 6.65 6.65
N GLN A 37 -2.47 7.97 6.76
CA GLN A 37 -3.60 8.83 6.45
C GLN A 37 -3.96 8.68 4.96
N LEU A 38 -5.17 8.22 4.69
CA LEU A 38 -5.67 8.06 3.33
C LEU A 38 -6.35 9.36 2.87
N PRO A 39 -6.15 9.79 1.61
CA PRO A 39 -6.84 10.97 1.10
C PRO A 39 -8.34 10.69 0.95
N HIS A 40 -9.15 11.62 1.44
CA HIS A 40 -10.61 11.58 1.29
C HIS A 40 -11.13 12.47 0.15
N GLY A 41 -10.27 13.32 -0.41
CA GLY A 41 -10.61 14.24 -1.49
C GLY A 41 -10.26 13.69 -2.87
N MET A 42 -9.45 14.44 -3.60
CA MET A 42 -9.06 14.09 -4.95
C MET A 42 -7.84 13.15 -4.97
N ILE A 43 -7.92 12.14 -5.82
CA ILE A 43 -6.79 11.29 -6.21
C ILE A 43 -6.51 11.56 -7.68
N TYR A 44 -5.25 11.76 -8.04
CA TYR A 44 -4.80 11.88 -9.42
C TYR A 44 -3.78 10.80 -9.74
N ASN A 45 -3.49 10.64 -11.04
CA ASN A 45 -2.43 9.78 -11.52
C ASN A 45 -1.60 10.53 -12.56
N ILE A 46 -0.32 10.19 -12.66
CA ILE A 46 0.57 10.73 -13.70
C ILE A 46 0.83 9.62 -14.72
N ILE A 47 0.44 9.86 -15.97
CA ILE A 47 0.60 8.90 -17.06
C ILE A 47 1.92 9.20 -17.79
N TYR A 48 2.94 8.39 -17.56
CA TYR A 48 4.27 8.49 -18.19
C TYR A 48 4.35 7.76 -19.54
N GLY A 49 3.21 7.42 -20.15
CA GLY A 49 3.12 6.64 -21.39
C GLY A 49 2.61 5.21 -21.21
N GLN A 50 2.38 4.76 -19.97
CA GLN A 50 1.77 3.46 -19.71
C GLN A 50 0.30 3.41 -20.17
N LYS A 51 -0.09 2.29 -20.79
CA LYS A 51 -1.49 2.00 -21.14
C LYS A 51 -2.10 1.14 -20.05
N TYR A 52 -3.18 1.61 -19.43
CA TYR A 52 -3.90 0.83 -18.43
C TYR A 52 -5.04 0.05 -19.07
N THR A 53 -5.09 -1.24 -18.77
CA THR A 53 -6.24 -2.11 -19.03
C THR A 53 -6.94 -2.44 -17.72
N GLU A 54 -8.09 -3.10 -17.81
CA GLU A 54 -8.71 -3.71 -16.64
C GLU A 54 -7.72 -4.66 -15.96
N SER A 55 -7.62 -4.56 -14.64
CA SER A 55 -6.68 -5.33 -13.84
C SER A 55 -7.31 -5.67 -12.49
N ASN A 56 -7.03 -6.88 -12.02
CA ASN A 56 -7.37 -7.36 -10.68
C ASN A 56 -6.32 -6.97 -9.63
N ARG A 57 -5.35 -6.12 -9.99
CA ARG A 57 -4.33 -5.57 -9.09
C ARG A 57 -4.16 -4.08 -9.32
N LYS A 58 -4.15 -3.31 -8.23
CA LYS A 58 -3.90 -1.87 -8.23
C LYS A 58 -2.89 -1.53 -7.15
N ILE A 59 -2.01 -0.58 -7.44
CA ILE A 59 -1.03 -0.05 -6.49
C ILE A 59 -1.35 1.43 -6.34
N PHE A 60 -1.59 1.86 -5.11
CA PHE A 60 -1.81 3.25 -4.78
C PHE A 60 -0.58 3.77 -4.03
N VAL A 61 0.06 4.79 -4.57
CA VAL A 61 1.30 5.35 -4.01
C VAL A 61 1.00 6.75 -3.47
N ILE A 62 1.36 6.98 -2.21
CA ILE A 62 1.32 8.26 -1.53
C ILE A 62 2.77 8.76 -1.45
N ARG A 63 3.03 9.96 -1.96
CA ARG A 63 4.34 10.61 -1.89
C ARG A 63 4.21 11.94 -1.18
N GLY A 64 5.15 12.24 -0.30
CA GLY A 64 5.25 13.56 0.28
C GLY A 64 5.80 14.57 -0.73
N ILE A 65 5.38 15.83 -0.56
CA ILE A 65 5.84 16.93 -1.42
C ILE A 65 7.15 17.45 -0.85
N ALA A 66 8.21 17.43 -1.67
CA ALA A 66 9.54 17.89 -1.30
C ALA A 66 10.14 17.21 -0.05
N ASN A 67 9.75 15.95 0.21
CA ASN A 67 10.37 15.11 1.22
C ASN A 67 10.53 13.67 0.71
N GLY A 68 11.23 12.82 1.45
CA GLY A 68 11.51 11.43 1.07
C GLY A 68 10.40 10.43 1.39
N MET A 69 9.23 10.88 1.86
CA MET A 69 8.16 9.98 2.27
C MET A 69 7.51 9.33 1.05
N GLU A 70 7.52 8.01 1.01
CA GLU A 70 6.77 7.20 0.06
C GLU A 70 6.05 6.09 0.81
N THR A 71 4.79 5.84 0.47
CA THR A 71 4.05 4.70 0.99
C THR A 71 3.24 4.11 -0.15
N SER A 72 3.25 2.79 -0.28
CA SER A 72 2.51 2.10 -1.33
C SER A 72 1.58 1.03 -0.76
N LEU A 73 0.34 1.05 -1.24
CA LEU A 73 -0.74 0.15 -0.87
C LEU A 73 -1.10 -0.71 -2.07
N THR A 74 -0.92 -2.02 -1.97
CA THR A 74 -1.28 -2.95 -3.03
C THR A 74 -2.64 -3.59 -2.75
N PHE A 75 -3.56 -3.39 -3.67
CA PHE A 75 -4.89 -3.99 -3.66
C PHE A 75 -4.98 -5.12 -4.68
N LYS A 76 -5.68 -6.19 -4.31
CA LYS A 76 -6.02 -7.30 -5.21
C LYS A 76 -7.51 -7.57 -5.15
N LYS A 77 -8.11 -7.89 -6.30
CA LYS A 77 -9.50 -8.34 -6.38
C LYS A 77 -9.55 -9.85 -6.10
N ILE A 78 -10.15 -10.25 -4.98
CA ILE A 78 -10.30 -11.63 -4.51
C ILE A 78 -11.79 -11.91 -4.34
N GLY A 79 -12.31 -12.95 -4.99
CA GLY A 79 -13.75 -13.26 -4.95
C GLY A 79 -14.65 -12.10 -5.38
N GLY A 80 -14.18 -11.26 -6.31
CA GLY A 80 -14.90 -10.07 -6.78
C GLY A 80 -14.78 -8.83 -5.89
N LYS A 81 -14.15 -8.93 -4.72
CA LYS A 81 -13.98 -7.83 -3.76
C LYS A 81 -12.54 -7.33 -3.77
N TRP A 82 -12.36 -6.02 -3.62
CA TRP A 82 -11.03 -5.44 -3.44
C TRP A 82 -10.59 -5.61 -1.98
N GLU A 83 -9.37 -6.09 -1.82
CA GLU A 83 -8.71 -6.24 -0.52
C GLU A 83 -7.31 -5.65 -0.58
N LEU A 84 -6.90 -4.98 0.50
CA LEU A 84 -5.51 -4.58 0.71
C LEU A 84 -4.70 -5.82 1.09
N ILE A 85 -3.68 -6.14 0.29
CA ILE A 85 -2.83 -7.33 0.49
C ILE A 85 -1.40 -6.98 0.90
N LYS A 86 -0.93 -5.75 0.63
CA LYS A 86 0.44 -5.32 0.98
C LYS A 86 0.51 -3.84 1.29
N LEU A 87 1.27 -3.50 2.32
CA LEU A 87 1.74 -2.16 2.65
C LEU A 87 3.27 -2.13 2.52
N ASN A 88 3.82 -1.17 1.76
CA ASN A 88 5.24 -0.83 1.83
C ASN A 88 5.40 0.62 2.29
N MET A 89 6.29 0.84 3.23
CA MET A 89 6.67 2.14 3.78
C MET A 89 8.17 2.39 3.61
#